data_AF-A0A7Y7QK87-F1
#
_entry.id   AF-A0A7Y7QK87-F1
#
_cell.length_a   1.000
_cell.length_b   1.000
_cell.length_c   1.000
_cell.angle_alpha   90.00
_cell.angle_beta   90.00
_cell.angle_gamma   90.00
#
_symmetry.space_group_name_H-M   'P 1'
#
loop_
_entity.id
_entity.type
_entity.pdbx_description
1 polymer ?
#
loop_
_entity_poly.entity_id
_entity_poly.type
_entity_poly.pdbx_seq_one_letter_code
_entity_poly.pdbx_strand_id
1 'polypeptide(L)' 'MIYAVKNEGETNEKMILRYKKMFFQSRVANKIRAERYAVGKPSKKKIRHSAIVREHYRMLNNKVYF' A
#
# COMPACT_ATOMS: atom_id res chain seq x y z
N MET A 1 10.25 -7.15 9.65
CA MET A 1 10.41 -8.33 8.76
C MET A 1 9.04 -8.97 8.63
N ILE A 2 8.51 -9.15 7.42
CA ILE A 2 7.14 -9.67 7.20
C ILE A 2 7.30 -11.09 6.72
N TYR A 3 6.60 -12.02 7.35
CA TYR A 3 6.58 -13.42 6.96
C TYR A 3 5.16 -13.95 7.10
N ALA A 4 4.80 -14.94 6.29
CA ALA A 4 3.54 -15.64 6.39
C ALA A 4 3.83 -17.11 6.64
N VAL A 5 3.24 -17.67 7.71
CA VAL A 5 3.22 -19.11 7.95
C VAL A 5 1.98 -19.67 7.25
N LYS A 6 2.10 -20.88 6.68
CA LYS A 6 0.97 -21.57 6.04
C LYS A 6 -0.01 -22.04 7.09
N ASN A 7 -1.29 -21.70 6.93
CA ASN A 7 -2.32 -22.22 7.82
C ASN A 7 -2.77 -23.62 7.35
N GLU A 8 -3.27 -24.43 8.28
CA GLU A 8 -3.81 -25.75 7.95
C GLU A 8 -5.04 -25.62 7.03
N GLY A 9 -5.08 -26.40 5.95
CA GLY A 9 -6.12 -26.32 4.91
C GLY A 9 -5.99 -25.13 3.93
N GLU A 10 -4.96 -24.29 4.03
CA GLU A 10 -4.75 -23.17 3.12
C GLU A 10 -4.04 -23.61 1.82
N THR A 11 -4.55 -23.15 0.67
CA THR A 11 -3.84 -23.32 -0.61
C THR A 11 -2.62 -22.40 -0.69
N ASN A 12 -1.58 -22.83 -1.41
CA ASN A 12 -0.35 -22.03 -1.54
C ASN A 12 -0.62 -20.64 -2.13
N GLU A 13 -1.58 -20.52 -3.05
CA GLU A 13 -1.98 -19.25 -3.66
C GLU A 13 -2.60 -18.29 -2.65
N LYS A 14 -3.48 -18.78 -1.77
CA LYS A 14 -4.09 -17.98 -0.69
C LYS A 14 -3.02 -17.46 0.27
N MET A 15 -2.04 -18.30 0.60
CA MET A 15 -0.91 -17.90 1.44
C MET A 15 -0.09 -16.76 0.79
N ILE A 16 0.21 -16.86 -0.51
CA ILE A 16 0.94 -15.82 -1.26
C ILE A 16 0.15 -14.51 -1.30
N LEU A 17 -1.16 -14.57 -1.55
CA LEU A 17 -2.03 -13.40 -1.57
C LEU A 17 -2.08 -12.71 -0.19
N ARG A 18 -2.14 -13.50 0.88
CA ARG A 18 -2.08 -12.97 2.25
C ARG A 18 -0.75 -12.30 2.54
N TYR A 19 0.37 -12.94 2.19
CA TYR A 19 1.69 -12.34 2.31
C TYR A 19 1.78 -11.01 1.53
N LYS A 20 1.32 -10.98 0.28
CA LYS A 20 1.26 -9.76 -0.53
C LYS A 20 0.45 -8.67 0.18
N LYS A 21 -0.72 -8.98 0.73
CA LYS A 21 -1.55 -8.03 1.47
C LYS A 21 -0.79 -7.45 2.68
N MET A 22 -0.17 -8.29 3.50
CA MET A 22 0.63 -7.83 4.65
C MET A 22 1.80 -6.95 4.20
N PHE A 23 2.50 -7.35 3.14
CA PHE A 23 3.61 -6.60 2.58
C PHE A 23 3.17 -5.19 2.10
N PHE A 24 2.08 -5.09 1.35
CA PHE A 24 1.59 -3.78 0.89
C PHE A 24 1.01 -2.92 2.02
N GLN A 25 0.43 -3.53 3.06
CA GLN A 25 -0.02 -2.82 4.26
C GLN A 25 1.13 -2.17 5.03
N SER A 26 2.29 -2.83 5.10
CA SER A 26 3.47 -2.32 5.82
C SER A 26 4.09 -1.04 5.23
N ARG A 27 3.73 -0.67 3.99
CA ARG A 27 4.30 0.46 3.24
C ARG A 27 5.82 0.41 3.01
N VAL A 28 6.50 -0.69 3.35
CA VAL A 28 7.97 -0.83 3.22
C VAL A 28 8.43 -0.55 1.78
N ALA A 29 7.73 -1.09 0.78
CA ALA A 29 8.05 -0.82 -0.63
C ALA A 29 7.97 0.67 -1.00
N ASN A 30 7.01 1.41 -0.44
CA ASN A 30 6.87 2.83 -0.70
C ASN A 30 7.98 3.63 -0.01
N LYS A 31 8.37 3.23 1.19
CA LYS A 31 9.51 3.81 1.92
C LYS A 31 10.80 3.64 1.12
N ILE A 32 11.13 2.42 0.70
CA ILE A 32 12.32 2.12 -0.11
C ILE A 32 12.34 2.94 -1.41
N ARG A 33 11.18 3.03 -2.11
CA ARG A 33 11.08 3.84 -3.34
C ARG A 33 11.31 5.32 -3.08
N ALA A 34 10.84 5.86 -1.96
CA ALA A 34 11.04 7.25 -1.59
C ALA A 34 12.50 7.55 -1.20
N GLU A 35 13.17 6.59 -0.56
CA GLU A 35 14.58 6.69 -0.14
C GLU A 35 15.57 6.51 -1.31
N ARG A 36 15.11 5.97 -2.46
CA ARG A 36 15.96 5.75 -3.65
C ARG A 36 16.61 7.02 -4.18
N TYR A 37 15.97 8.17 -4.06
CA TYR A 37 16.47 9.45 -4.57
C TYR A 37 16.66 10.44 -3.43
N ALA A 38 17.70 11.28 -3.50
CA ALA A 38 17.94 12.35 -2.54
C ALA A 38 16.98 13.53 -2.77
N VAL A 39 15.70 13.32 -2.45
CA VAL A 39 14.65 14.36 -2.49
C VAL A 39 14.41 14.95 -1.11
N GLY A 40 14.26 16.28 -1.05
CA GLY A 40 13.90 16.98 0.19
C GLY A 40 12.57 16.51 0.76
N LYS A 41 12.41 16.61 2.08
CA LYS A 41 11.17 16.20 2.77
C LYS A 41 10.01 17.10 2.31
N PRO A 42 8.87 16.53 1.83
CA PRO A 42 7.73 17.33 1.42
C PRO A 42 7.09 18.03 2.62
N SER A 43 6.56 19.24 2.38
CA SER A 43 5.84 19.99 3.43
C SER A 43 4.55 19.28 3.84
N LYS A 44 4.12 19.51 5.09
CA LYS A 44 2.85 18.94 5.62
C LYS A 44 1.64 19.29 4.74
N LYS A 45 1.61 20.51 4.17
CA LYS A 45 0.57 20.96 3.23
C LYS A 45 0.54 20.10 1.96
N LYS A 46 1.71 19.83 1.37
CA LYS A 46 1.83 19.01 0.15
C LYS A 46 1.38 17.57 0.39
N ILE A 47 1.77 16.97 1.52
CA ILE A 47 1.35 15.62 1.91
C ILE A 47 -0.18 15.54 2.03
N ARG A 48 -0.80 16.50 2.72
CA ARG A 48 -2.26 16.57 2.90
C ARG A 48 -2.99 16.72 1.57
N HIS A 49 -2.54 17.65 0.73
CA HIS A 49 -3.13 17.87 -0.58
C HIS A 49 -3.09 16.59 -1.43
N SER A 50 -1.94 15.93 -1.50
CA SER A 50 -1.81 14.64 -2.21
C SER A 50 -2.70 13.54 -1.64
N ALA A 51 -2.94 13.51 -0.33
CA ALA A 51 -3.84 12.54 0.29
C ALA A 51 -5.30 12.79 -0.09
N ILE A 52 -5.77 14.05 -0.03
CA ILE A 52 -7.14 14.44 -0.42
C ILE A 52 -7.41 14.11 -1.88
N VAL A 53 -6.50 14.47 -2.78
CA VAL A 53 -6.65 14.18 -4.22
C VAL A 53 -6.74 12.68 -4.49
N ARG A 54 -5.87 11.87 -3.87
CA ARG A 54 -5.93 10.41 -4.01
C ARG A 54 -7.25 9.83 -3.52
N GLU A 55 -7.75 10.32 -2.39
CA GLU A 55 -9.00 9.82 -1.83
C GLU A 55 -10.19 10.18 -2.72
N HIS A 56 -10.20 11.39 -3.27
CA HIS A 56 -11.22 11.81 -4.23
C HIS A 56 -11.29 10.86 -5.45
N TYR A 57 -10.14 10.53 -6.06
CA TYR A 57 -10.10 9.59 -7.17
C TYR A 57 -10.50 8.15 -6.78
N ARG A 58 -10.18 7.70 -5.56
CA ARG A 58 -10.64 6.40 -5.06
C ARG A 58 -12.15 6.34 -4.89
N MET A 59 -12.74 7.42 -4.36
CA MET A 59 -14.18 7.53 -4.23
C MET A 59 -14.88 7.51 -5.59
N LEU A 60 -14.36 8.25 -6.57
CA LEU A 60 -14.88 8.23 -7.94
C LEU A 60 -14.82 6.82 -8.54
N ASN A 61 -13.71 6.11 -8.37
CA ASN A 61 -13.56 4.76 -8.90
C ASN A 61 -14.53 3.77 -8.23
N ASN A 62 -14.75 3.86 -6.91
CA ASN A 62 -15.72 3.01 -6.23
C ASN A 62 -17.15 3.22 -6.78
N LYS A 63 -17.54 4.44 -7.12
CA LYS A 63 -18.89 4.75 -7.66
C LYS A 63 -19.16 4.15 -9.05
N VAL A 64 -18.15 3.76 -9.81
CA VAL A 64 -18.31 3.19 -11.17
C VAL A 64 -18.56 1.68 -11.12
N TYR A 65 -18.24 1.02 -10.01
CA TYR A 65 -18.35 -0.44 -9.85
C TYR A 65 -19.44 -0.87 -8.84
N PHE A 66 -20.35 0.04 -8.47
CA PHE A 66 -21.57 -0.25 -7.71
C PHE A 66 -22.80 0.19 -8.48
#